data_AF-A0A563CDF9-F1
#
_entry.id   AF-A0A563CDF9-F1
#
_cell.length_a   1.000
_cell.length_b   1.000
_cell.length_c   1.000
_cell.angle_alpha   90.00
_cell.angle_beta   90.00
_cell.angle_gamma   90.00
#
_symmetry.space_group_name_H-M   'P 1'
#
loop_
_entity.id
_entity.type
_entity.pdbx_description
1 polymer ?
#
loop_
_entity_poly.entity_id
_entity_poly.type
_entity_poly.pdbx_seq_one_letter_code
_entity_poly.pdbx_strand_id
1 'polypeptide(L)'
;MFQITDDFLKQAGFDALPADQMEKMRQIATNRVAREIGEQITEAAGEERSGEINRLMDGDKGLAQQVANRINPQFRESQDFLTVQQLGQQNGASDDDIVQQFAIFAWFNEQGINIENIVREAMAKVQAEFRATIARVNDIANADSSAS
;
A
#
# COMPACT_ATOMS: atom_id res chain seq x y z
N MET A 1 5.95 -1.05 -3.85
CA MET A 1 5.22 -1.93 -2.92
C MET A 1 5.65 -1.57 -1.51
N PHE A 2 4.73 -1.32 -0.57
CA PHE A 2 5.11 -1.05 0.83
C PHE A 2 5.43 -2.37 1.53
N GLN A 3 6.21 -2.32 2.62
CA GLN A 3 6.55 -3.49 3.41
C GLN A 3 6.33 -3.22 4.89
N ILE A 4 5.64 -4.15 5.56
CA ILE A 4 5.55 -4.15 7.02
C ILE A 4 6.82 -4.75 7.60
N THR A 5 7.61 -3.91 8.27
CA THR A 5 8.87 -4.28 8.91
C THR A 5 8.65 -4.78 10.34
N ASP A 6 9.66 -5.43 10.92
CA ASP A 6 9.65 -5.81 12.35
C ASP A 6 9.53 -4.58 13.24
N ASP A 7 10.20 -3.49 12.86
CA ASP A 7 10.17 -2.24 13.63
C ASP A 7 8.76 -1.64 13.64
N PHE A 8 8.01 -1.74 12.54
CA PHE A 8 6.60 -1.36 12.52
C PHE A 8 5.80 -2.12 13.58
N LEU A 9 5.97 -3.45 13.65
CA LEU A 9 5.27 -4.32 14.59
C LEU A 9 5.69 -4.06 16.05
N LYS A 10 6.98 -3.87 16.29
CA LYS A 10 7.51 -3.50 17.63
C LYS A 10 6.93 -2.17 18.10
N GLN A 11 6.92 -1.16 17.25
CA GLN A 11 6.33 0.14 17.55
C GLN A 11 4.79 0.10 17.70
N ALA A 12 4.15 -0.94 17.16
CA ALA A 12 2.74 -1.24 17.39
C ALA A 12 2.48 -1.98 18.72
N GLY A 13 3.53 -2.43 19.43
CA GLY A 13 3.45 -3.12 20.72
C GLY A 13 3.49 -4.65 20.64
N PHE A 14 4.00 -5.22 19.54
CA PHE A 14 4.11 -6.66 19.31
C PHE A 14 5.53 -7.22 19.47
N ASP A 15 6.39 -6.53 20.20
CA ASP A 15 7.81 -6.89 20.39
C ASP A 15 8.01 -8.24 21.10
N ALA A 16 7.08 -8.63 21.97
CA ALA A 16 7.13 -9.88 22.72
C ALA A 16 6.53 -11.09 21.98
N LEU A 17 6.05 -10.94 20.75
CA LEU A 17 5.43 -12.05 20.03
C LEU A 17 6.47 -13.10 19.58
N PRO A 18 6.15 -14.41 19.68
CA PRO A 18 6.92 -15.46 19.03
C PRO A 18 7.02 -15.26 17.51
N ALA A 19 8.07 -15.81 16.88
CA ALA A 19 8.36 -15.59 15.46
C ALA A 19 7.20 -15.99 14.51
N ASP A 20 6.52 -17.09 14.79
CA ASP A 20 5.37 -17.55 14.00
C ASP A 20 4.15 -16.61 14.15
N GLN A 21 3.98 -16.01 15.33
CA GLN A 21 2.93 -15.02 15.57
C GLN A 21 3.29 -13.65 14.99
N MET A 22 4.57 -13.26 15.01
CA MET A 22 5.06 -12.06 14.34
C MET A 22 4.78 -12.12 12.85
N GLU A 23 5.01 -13.25 12.20
CA GLU A 23 4.75 -13.38 10.76
C GLU A 23 3.25 -13.30 10.43
N LYS A 24 2.39 -13.96 11.24
CA LYS A 24 0.94 -13.79 11.12
C LYS A 24 0.52 -12.33 11.31
N MET A 25 1.09 -11.64 12.29
CA MET A 25 0.80 -10.24 12.54
C MET A 25 1.25 -9.34 11.39
N ARG A 26 2.40 -9.64 10.78
CA ARG A 26 2.88 -8.95 9.58
C ARG A 26 1.87 -9.07 8.44
N GLN A 27 1.33 -10.26 8.19
CA GLN A 27 0.32 -10.48 7.16
C GLN A 27 -0.97 -9.70 7.44
N ILE A 28 -1.43 -9.72 8.70
CA ILE A 28 -2.61 -8.94 9.12
C ILE A 28 -2.37 -7.43 8.90
N ALA A 29 -1.20 -6.93 9.31
CA ALA A 29 -0.80 -5.54 9.14
C ALA A 29 -0.75 -5.17 7.65
N THR A 30 -0.13 -6.00 6.81
CA THR A 30 -0.04 -5.78 5.37
C THR A 30 -1.42 -5.67 4.75
N ASN A 31 -2.33 -6.59 5.08
CA ASN A 31 -3.70 -6.58 4.55
C ASN A 31 -4.50 -5.35 5.01
N ARG A 32 -4.33 -4.92 6.27
CA ARG A 32 -4.97 -3.71 6.78
C ARG A 32 -4.44 -2.46 6.11
N VAL A 33 -3.12 -2.30 6.00
CA VAL A 33 -2.52 -1.15 5.32
C VAL A 33 -2.91 -1.11 3.85
N ALA A 34 -2.93 -2.27 3.16
CA ALA A 34 -3.38 -2.34 1.77
C ALA A 34 -4.83 -1.85 1.62
N ARG A 35 -5.72 -2.24 2.53
CA ARG A 35 -7.12 -1.79 2.54
C ARG A 35 -7.22 -0.29 2.75
N GLU A 36 -6.53 0.25 3.75
CA GLU A 36 -6.53 1.69 4.05
C GLU A 36 -6.01 2.52 2.87
N ILE A 37 -4.96 2.06 2.20
CA ILE A 37 -4.45 2.68 0.98
C ILE A 37 -5.51 2.66 -0.12
N GLY A 38 -6.15 1.51 -0.35
CA GLY A 38 -7.19 1.37 -1.38
C GLY A 38 -8.41 2.27 -1.13
N GLU A 39 -8.84 2.39 0.13
CA GLU A 39 -9.94 3.27 0.54
C GLU A 39 -9.59 4.74 0.29
N GLN A 40 -8.42 5.20 0.73
CA GLN A 40 -7.97 6.58 0.51
C GLN A 40 -7.77 6.92 -0.96
N ILE A 41 -7.26 5.97 -1.76
CA ILE A 41 -7.16 6.15 -3.22
C ILE A 41 -8.54 6.31 -3.83
N THR A 42 -9.50 5.47 -3.43
CA THR A 42 -10.87 5.53 -3.95
C THR A 42 -11.53 6.85 -3.60
N GLU A 43 -11.36 7.32 -2.36
CA GLU A 43 -11.86 8.61 -1.88
C GLU A 43 -11.22 9.78 -2.64
N ALA A 44 -9.89 9.78 -2.80
CA ALA A 44 -9.16 10.83 -3.51
C ALA A 44 -9.44 10.87 -5.01
N ALA A 45 -9.67 9.71 -5.63
CA ALA A 45 -10.01 9.58 -7.05
C ALA A 45 -11.43 10.07 -7.37
N GLY A 46 -12.35 9.95 -6.41
CA GLY A 46 -13.78 10.08 -6.63
C GLY A 46 -14.39 8.89 -7.37
N GLU A 47 -15.71 8.74 -7.22
CA GLU A 47 -16.47 7.60 -7.78
C GLU A 47 -16.28 7.45 -9.30
N GLU A 48 -16.25 8.56 -10.04
CA GLU A 48 -16.14 8.56 -11.50
C GLU A 48 -14.83 7.94 -12.01
N ARG A 49 -13.73 8.07 -11.26
CA ARG A 49 -12.40 7.60 -11.68
C ARG A 49 -11.95 6.33 -10.97
N SER A 50 -12.66 5.93 -9.91
CA SER A 50 -12.44 4.68 -9.17
C SER A 50 -12.41 3.43 -10.08
N GLY A 51 -13.27 3.38 -11.10
CA GLY A 51 -13.34 2.25 -12.04
C GLY A 51 -12.10 2.12 -12.92
N GLU A 52 -11.47 3.23 -13.30
CA GLU A 52 -10.24 3.23 -14.10
C GLU A 52 -9.06 2.70 -13.27
N ILE A 53 -8.87 3.22 -12.05
CA ILE A 53 -7.77 2.78 -11.19
C ILE A 53 -7.95 1.32 -10.73
N ASN A 54 -9.16 0.86 -10.46
CA ASN A 54 -9.40 -0.54 -10.10
C ASN A 54 -8.95 -1.48 -11.22
N ARG A 55 -9.31 -1.18 -12.49
CA ARG A 55 -8.86 -1.97 -13.64
C ARG A 55 -7.34 -1.91 -13.83
N LEU A 56 -6.72 -0.76 -13.59
CA LEU A 56 -5.26 -0.65 -13.59
C LEU A 56 -4.63 -1.51 -12.47
N MET A 57 -5.18 -1.52 -11.27
CA MET A 57 -4.66 -2.34 -10.17
C MET A 57 -4.87 -3.84 -10.43
N ASP A 58 -5.94 -4.22 -11.13
CA ASP A 58 -6.23 -5.60 -11.55
C ASP A 58 -5.33 -6.10 -12.70
N GLY A 59 -4.47 -5.24 -13.24
CA GLY A 59 -3.49 -5.60 -14.27
C GLY A 59 -4.03 -5.54 -15.70
N ASP A 60 -5.01 -4.67 -15.99
CA ASP A 60 -5.47 -4.41 -17.36
C ASP A 60 -4.35 -3.73 -18.18
N LYS A 61 -3.59 -4.57 -18.89
CA LYS A 61 -2.43 -4.16 -19.72
C LYS A 61 -2.83 -3.20 -20.84
N GLY A 62 -4.02 -3.40 -21.43
CA GLY A 62 -4.52 -2.55 -22.50
C GLY A 62 -4.80 -1.14 -21.98
N LEU A 63 -5.45 -1.05 -20.82
CA LEU A 63 -5.67 0.22 -20.13
C LEU A 63 -4.36 0.86 -19.68
N ALA A 64 -3.41 0.10 -19.14
CA ALA A 64 -2.11 0.63 -18.74
C ALA A 64 -1.37 1.31 -19.90
N GLN A 65 -1.33 0.65 -21.07
CA GLN A 65 -0.71 1.23 -22.24
C GLN A 65 -1.45 2.50 -22.73
N GLN A 66 -2.78 2.54 -22.63
CA GLN A 66 -3.59 3.72 -22.95
C GLN A 66 -3.28 4.89 -22.01
N VAL A 67 -3.24 4.64 -20.71
CA VAL A 67 -2.96 5.66 -19.69
C VAL A 67 -1.53 6.20 -19.84
N ALA A 68 -0.54 5.32 -20.02
CA ALA A 68 0.84 5.73 -20.26
C ALA A 68 0.96 6.65 -21.49
N ASN A 69 0.32 6.29 -22.60
CA ASN A 69 0.31 7.10 -23.82
C ASN A 69 -0.48 8.40 -23.69
N ARG A 70 -1.59 8.41 -22.94
CA ARG A 70 -2.41 9.61 -22.68
C ARG A 70 -1.60 10.68 -21.96
N ILE A 71 -0.82 10.26 -20.97
CA ILE A 71 -0.03 11.14 -20.11
C ILE A 71 1.23 11.59 -20.83
N ASN A 72 1.96 10.66 -21.45
CA ASN A 72 3.14 10.96 -22.22
C ASN A 72 3.29 9.97 -23.41
N PRO A 73 3.04 10.40 -24.66
CA PRO A 73 3.20 9.53 -25.83
C PRO A 73 4.62 8.97 -26.02
N GLN A 74 5.62 9.63 -25.45
CA GLN A 74 7.03 9.22 -25.45
C GLN A 74 7.47 8.71 -24.08
N PHE A 75 6.55 8.18 -23.27
CA PHE A 75 6.86 7.75 -21.89
C PHE A 75 8.03 6.77 -21.82
N ARG A 76 8.25 5.94 -22.85
CA ARG A 76 9.36 4.98 -22.89
C ARG A 76 10.74 5.64 -22.88
N GLU A 77 10.83 6.92 -23.27
CA GLU A 77 12.04 7.74 -23.23
C GLU A 77 12.09 8.62 -21.97
N SER A 78 11.02 8.66 -21.18
CA SER A 78 10.95 9.48 -19.98
C SER A 78 11.82 8.92 -18.86
N GLN A 79 12.40 9.82 -18.06
CA GLN A 79 13.22 9.46 -16.92
C GLN A 79 12.42 8.61 -15.90
N ASP A 80 11.15 8.94 -15.68
CA ASP A 80 10.26 8.22 -14.76
C ASP A 80 10.09 6.75 -15.19
N PHE A 81 9.83 6.52 -16.49
CA PHE A 81 9.72 5.15 -17.01
C PHE A 81 11.05 4.40 -16.93
N LEU A 82 12.17 5.03 -17.28
CA LEU A 82 13.48 4.40 -17.21
C LEU A 82 13.84 3.99 -15.78
N THR A 83 13.44 4.80 -14.78
CA THR A 83 13.59 4.44 -13.36
C THR A 83 12.73 3.24 -12.98
N VAL A 84 11.45 3.20 -13.38
CA VAL A 84 10.57 2.05 -13.14
C VAL A 84 11.09 0.80 -13.86
N GLN A 85 11.56 0.94 -15.10
CA GLN A 85 12.13 -0.15 -15.89
C GLN A 85 13.37 -0.74 -15.22
N GLN A 86 14.29 0.09 -14.76
CA GLN A 86 15.50 -0.36 -14.09
C GLN A 86 15.17 -1.19 -12.83
N LEU A 87 14.21 -0.72 -12.03
CA LEU A 87 13.75 -1.43 -10.82
C LEU A 87 13.00 -2.73 -11.17
N GLY A 88 12.14 -2.70 -12.19
CA GLY A 88 11.39 -3.87 -12.63
C GLY A 88 12.30 -4.97 -13.15
N GLN A 89 13.28 -4.62 -13.99
CA GLN A 89 14.24 -5.57 -14.55
C GLN A 89 15.10 -6.23 -13.47
N GLN A 90 15.52 -5.49 -12.43
CA GLN A 90 16.23 -6.06 -11.28
C GLN A 90 15.43 -7.13 -10.54
N ASN A 91 14.09 -7.03 -10.57
CA ASN A 91 13.17 -7.96 -9.94
C ASN A 91 12.57 -9.00 -10.91
N GLY A 92 13.08 -9.06 -12.15
CA GLY A 92 12.61 -10.01 -13.17
C GLY A 92 11.21 -9.71 -13.73
N ALA A 93 10.73 -8.46 -13.61
CA ALA A 93 9.44 -8.04 -14.17
C ALA A 93 9.44 -8.01 -15.71
N SER A 94 8.31 -8.35 -16.32
CA SER A 94 8.15 -8.24 -17.78
C SER A 94 7.97 -6.78 -18.22
N ASP A 95 8.14 -6.47 -19.52
CA ASP A 95 7.88 -5.11 -20.05
C ASP A 95 6.43 -4.69 -19.78
N ASP A 96 5.47 -5.61 -19.92
CA ASP A 96 4.07 -5.34 -19.61
C ASP A 96 3.87 -4.96 -18.13
N ASP A 97 4.54 -5.65 -17.20
CA ASP A 97 4.44 -5.33 -15.77
C ASP A 97 5.10 -3.98 -15.45
N ILE A 98 6.19 -3.65 -16.15
CA ILE A 98 6.87 -2.36 -16.03
C ILE A 98 5.97 -1.23 -16.54
N VAL A 99 5.32 -1.42 -17.70
CA VAL A 99 4.33 -0.48 -18.25
C VAL A 99 3.13 -0.34 -17.31
N GLN A 100 2.66 -1.45 -16.73
CA GLN A 100 1.58 -1.46 -15.75
C GLN A 100 1.92 -0.61 -14.53
N GLN A 101 3.10 -0.83 -13.95
CA GLN A 101 3.57 -0.07 -12.78
C GLN A 101 3.73 1.41 -13.11
N PHE A 102 4.34 1.73 -14.25
CA PHE A 102 4.47 3.12 -14.70
C PHE A 102 3.11 3.78 -14.88
N ALA A 103 2.16 3.11 -15.53
CA ALA A 103 0.82 3.64 -15.78
C ALA A 103 0.07 3.95 -14.48
N ILE A 104 0.18 3.10 -13.45
CA ILE A 104 -0.41 3.35 -12.13
C ILE A 104 0.18 4.61 -11.50
N PHE A 105 1.52 4.77 -11.50
CA PHE A 105 2.16 5.98 -10.96
C PHE A 105 1.80 7.23 -11.75
N ALA A 106 1.83 7.14 -13.08
CA ALA A 106 1.45 8.24 -13.95
C ALA A 106 -0.01 8.65 -13.71
N TRP A 107 -0.91 7.69 -13.55
CA TRP A 107 -2.32 7.94 -13.23
C TRP A 107 -2.48 8.73 -11.94
N PHE A 108 -1.80 8.33 -10.85
CA PHE A 108 -1.85 9.10 -9.59
C PHE A 108 -1.38 10.54 -9.78
N ASN A 109 -0.29 10.74 -10.51
CA ASN A 109 0.24 12.07 -10.81
C ASN A 109 -0.76 12.91 -11.61
N GLU A 110 -1.41 12.33 -12.62
CA GLU A 110 -2.47 12.98 -13.40
C GLU A 110 -3.67 13.40 -12.52
N GLN A 111 -4.00 12.61 -11.50
CA GLN A 111 -5.06 12.92 -10.53
C GLN A 111 -4.62 13.90 -9.43
N GLY A 112 -3.33 14.26 -9.35
CA GLY A 112 -2.79 15.02 -8.21
C GLY A 112 -2.82 14.25 -6.88
N ILE A 113 -2.93 12.91 -6.95
CA ILE A 113 -2.99 12.04 -5.77
C ILE A 113 -1.57 11.78 -5.27
N ASN A 114 -1.29 12.18 -4.03
CA ASN A 114 0.01 11.94 -3.40
C ASN A 114 0.04 10.55 -2.74
N ILE A 115 0.49 9.55 -3.50
CA ILE A 115 0.55 8.16 -3.04
C ILE A 115 1.50 7.97 -1.85
N GLU A 116 2.59 8.75 -1.75
CA GLU A 116 3.53 8.65 -0.64
C GLU A 116 2.89 9.08 0.68
N ASN A 117 2.10 10.16 0.65
CA ASN A 117 1.35 10.60 1.81
C ASN A 117 0.27 9.59 2.19
N ILE A 118 -0.48 9.06 1.22
CA ILE A 118 -1.50 8.02 1.47
C ILE A 118 -0.88 6.79 2.16
N VAL A 119 0.23 6.27 1.64
CA VAL A 119 0.93 5.12 2.24
C VAL A 119 1.37 5.44 3.67
N ARG A 120 1.95 6.63 3.88
CA ARG A 120 2.41 7.07 5.21
C ARG A 120 1.25 7.17 6.21
N GLU A 121 0.15 7.78 5.81
CA GLU A 121 -1.04 7.97 6.64
C GLU A 121 -1.71 6.63 6.97
N ALA A 122 -1.86 5.75 5.98
CA ALA A 122 -2.37 4.40 6.17
C ALA A 122 -1.51 3.58 7.15
N MET A 123 -0.18 3.63 7.00
CA MET A 123 0.73 2.96 7.93
C MET A 123 0.60 3.52 9.36
N ALA A 124 0.59 4.85 9.50
CA ALA A 124 0.45 5.50 10.80
C ALA A 124 -0.88 5.16 11.49
N LYS A 125 -1.98 5.14 10.73
CA LYS A 125 -3.32 4.78 11.21
C LYS A 125 -3.36 3.34 11.70
N VAL A 126 -2.95 2.37 10.89
CA VAL A 126 -2.95 0.95 11.28
C VAL A 126 -2.07 0.69 12.49
N GLN A 127 -0.90 1.35 12.57
CA GLN A 127 -0.02 1.25 13.73
C GLN A 127 -0.70 1.76 15.01
N ALA A 128 -1.42 2.90 14.93
CA ALA A 128 -2.16 3.45 16.06
C ALA A 128 -3.32 2.55 16.48
N GLU A 129 -4.06 1.96 15.54
CA GLU A 129 -5.15 1.03 15.82
C GLU A 129 -4.68 -0.24 16.53
N PHE A 130 -3.52 -0.77 16.14
CA PHE A 130 -2.93 -1.91 16.83
C PHE A 130 -2.54 -1.59 18.26
N ARG A 131 -1.86 -0.45 18.50
CA ARG A 131 -1.57 0.01 19.86
C ARG A 131 -2.83 0.14 20.72
N ALA A 132 -3.88 0.75 20.17
CA ALA A 132 -5.16 0.90 20.86
C ALA A 132 -5.86 -0.43 21.14
N THR A 133 -5.65 -1.44 20.29
CA THR A 133 -6.18 -2.79 20.50
C THR A 133 -5.44 -3.50 21.64
N ILE A 134 -4.11 -3.43 21.67
CA ILE A 134 -3.31 -4.00 22.77
C ILE A 134 -3.64 -3.34 24.10
N ALA A 135 -3.74 -2.00 24.14
CA ALA A 135 -4.12 -1.28 25.36
C ALA A 135 -5.46 -1.78 25.93
N ARG A 136 -6.48 -1.91 25.07
CA ARG A 136 -7.80 -2.43 25.48
C ARG A 136 -7.74 -3.86 26.00
N VAL A 137 -6.94 -4.74 25.40
CA VAL A 137 -6.78 -6.12 25.87
C VAL A 137 -6.13 -6.16 27.25
N ASN A 138 -5.10 -5.33 27.47
CA ASN A 138 -4.43 -5.24 28.77
C ASN A 138 -5.37 -4.69 29.86
N ASP A 139 -6.19 -3.69 29.54
CA ASP A 139 -7.16 -3.12 30.47
C ASP A 139 -8.19 -4.17 30.91
N ILE A 140 -8.70 -4.98 29.98
CA ILE A 140 -9.63 -6.09 30.29
C ILE A 140 -8.97 -7.13 31.19
N ALA A 141 -7.75 -7.57 30.85
CA ALA A 141 -7.02 -8.58 31.63
C ALA A 141 -6.73 -8.11 33.07
N ASN A 142 -6.40 -6.82 33.24
CA ASN A 142 -6.15 -6.23 34.55
C ASN A 142 -7.44 -6.04 35.37
N ALA A 143 -8.57 -5.71 34.72
CA ALA A 143 -9.87 -5.60 35.37
C ALA A 143 -10.36 -6.97 35.91
N ASP A 144 -10.21 -8.05 35.14
CA ASP A 144 -10.58 -9.41 35.58
C ASP A 144 -9.69 -9.91 36.74
N SER A 145 -8.40 -9.54 36.73
CA SER A 145 -7.45 -9.89 37.79
C SER A 145 -7.68 -9.18 39.12
N SER A 146 -8.37 -8.02 39.11
CA SER A 146 -8.69 -7.23 40.30
C SER A 146 -10.10 -7.47 40.85
N ALA A 147 -10.92 -8.23 40.11
CA ALA A 147 -12.22 -8.72 40.56
C ALA A 147 -12.18 -10.15 41.17
N SER A 148 -11.01 -10.80 41.17
CA SER A 148 -10.73 -12.14 41.72
C SER A 148 -10.00 -12.06 43.06
#